data_AF-A0A7K4HBL6-F1
#
_entry.id   AF-A0A7K4HBL6-F1
#
_cell.length_a   1.000
_cell.length_b   1.000
_cell.length_c   1.000
_cell.angle_alpha   90.00
_cell.angle_beta   90.00
_cell.angle_gamma   90.00
#
_symmetry.space_group_name_H-M   'P 1'
#
loop_
_entity.id
_entity.type
_entity.pdbx_description
1 polymer ?
#
loop_
_entity_poly.entity_id
_entity_poly.type
_entity_poly.pdbx_seq_one_letter_code
_entity_poly.pdbx_strand_id
1 'polypeptide(L)' 'MINSQGDNIFSRKYNDFLVIGHRGASSEAPENTLKAFERAIELNADYIEFDLQKTLDN' A
#
# COMPACT_ATOMS: atom_id res chain seq x y z
N MET A 1 9.23 2.06 -38.89
CA MET A 1 9.45 0.60 -38.79
C MET A 1 10.58 0.42 -37.79
N ILE A 2 10.31 0.35 -36.49
CA ILE A 2 9.69 -0.73 -35.72
C ILE A 2 8.93 -0.13 -34.52
N ASN A 3 7.75 -0.68 -34.21
CA ASN A 3 7.01 -0.39 -32.98
C ASN A 3 7.56 -1.25 -31.83
N SER A 4 7.82 -0.64 -30.68
CA SER A 4 7.92 -1.30 -29.37
C SER A 4 7.71 -0.19 -28.32
N GLN A 5 6.50 0.10 -27.82
CA GLN A 5 5.79 -0.76 -26.88
C GLN A 5 6.76 -1.65 -26.09
N GLY A 6 7.72 -1.02 -25.44
CA GLY A 6 8.37 -1.55 -24.25
C GLY A 6 7.76 -0.81 -23.08
N ASP A 7 6.56 -1.20 -22.67
CA ASP A 7 6.00 -0.77 -21.39
C ASP A 7 7.04 -1.10 -20.33
N ASN A 8 7.71 -0.05 -19.82
CA ASN A 8 8.60 -0.16 -18.69
C ASN A 8 7.75 -0.56 -17.49
N ILE A 9 7.60 -1.87 -17.30
CA ILE A 9 6.97 -2.54 -16.15
C ILE A 9 7.57 -2.12 -14.79
N PHE A 10 8.63 -1.30 -14.78
CA PHE A 10 9.31 -0.78 -13.59
C PHE A 10 9.24 0.75 -13.43
N SER A 11 8.51 1.46 -14.29
CA SER A 11 8.40 2.92 -14.20
C SER A 11 7.32 3.36 -13.19
N ARG A 12 7.40 2.91 -11.93
CA ARG A 12 6.75 3.67 -10.85
C ARG A 12 7.61 4.91 -10.63
N LYS A 13 7.35 5.91 -11.48
CA LYS A 13 7.87 7.28 -11.42
C LYS A 13 7.85 7.70 -9.94
N TYR A 14 8.97 8.18 -9.41
CA TYR A 14 9.00 8.70 -8.04
C TYR A 14 7.88 9.75 -7.92
N ASN A 15 6.85 9.45 -7.13
CA ASN A 15 5.83 10.44 -6.81
C ASN A 15 6.48 11.51 -5.93
N ASP A 16 6.11 12.77 -6.14
CA ASP A 16 6.60 13.90 -5.33
C ASP A 16 6.28 13.74 -3.84
N PHE A 17 5.28 12.90 -3.53
CA PHE A 17 4.85 12.56 -2.17
C PHE A 17 4.59 11.06 -2.03
N LEU A 18 4.96 10.51 -0.87
CA LEU A 18 4.60 9.15 -0.48
C LEU A 18 3.21 9.15 0.16
N VAL A 19 2.36 8.24 -0.29
CA VAL A 19 1.04 7.99 0.30
C VAL A 19 1.13 6.75 1.19
N ILE A 20 0.95 6.95 2.50
CA ILE A 20 1.05 5.88 3.50
C ILE A 20 -0.34 5.64 4.09
N GLY A 21 -0.85 4.41 3.97
CA GLY A 21 -2.10 4.00 4.60
C GLY A 21 -1.91 3.79 6.11
N HIS A 22 -2.27 4.80 6.91
CA HIS A 22 -2.18 4.77 8.38
C HIS A 22 -3.13 3.71 8.96
N ARG A 23 -2.55 2.63 9.49
CA ARG A 23 -3.22 1.40 9.94
C ARG A 23 -4.03 0.71 8.85
N GLY A 24 -3.58 0.81 7.60
CA GLY A 24 -4.33 0.48 6.39
C GLY A 24 -5.27 1.62 5.96
N ALA A 25 -6.35 1.31 5.24
CA ALA A 25 -7.42 2.26 4.94
C ALA A 25 -8.40 2.36 6.13
N SER A 26 -7.90 2.82 7.28
CA SER A 26 -8.60 2.85 8.57
C SER A 26 -9.91 3.66 8.57
N SER A 27 -10.08 4.57 7.61
CA SER A 27 -11.34 5.30 7.39
C SER A 27 -12.42 4.45 6.69
N GLU A 28 -12.04 3.39 5.97
CA GLU A 28 -12.95 2.57 5.14
C GLU A 28 -13.11 1.13 5.65
N ALA A 29 -12.20 0.64 6.50
CA ALA A 29 -12.26 -0.67 7.14
C ALA A 29 -11.61 -0.62 8.54
N PRO A 30 -11.91 -1.59 9.43
CA PRO A 30 -11.32 -1.61 10.77
C PRO A 30 -9.78 -1.61 10.72
N GLU A 31 -9.17 -0.70 11.46
CA GLU A 31 -7.71 -0.51 11.52
C GLU A 31 -6.94 -1.79 11.87
N ASN A 32 -5.69 -1.91 11.41
CA ASN A 32 -4.80 -3.05 11.71
C ASN A 32 -5.40 -4.42 11.33
N THR A 33 -6.31 -4.46 10.34
CA THR A 33 -6.87 -5.71 9.78
C THR A 33 -6.43 -5.94 8.35
N LEU A 34 -6.42 -7.21 7.92
CA LEU A 34 -6.14 -7.57 6.52
C LEU A 34 -7.07 -6.83 5.55
N LYS A 35 -8.34 -6.62 5.92
CA LYS A 35 -9.30 -5.87 5.08
C LYS A 35 -8.88 -4.41 4.88
N ALA A 36 -8.39 -3.74 5.92
CA ALA A 36 -7.87 -2.37 5.77
C ALA A 36 -6.59 -2.32 4.94
N PHE A 37 -5.75 -3.35 5.02
CA PHE A 37 -4.53 -3.46 4.22
C PHE A 37 -4.85 -3.70 2.74
N GLU A 38 -5.73 -4.66 2.43
CA GLU A 38 -6.24 -4.93 1.08
C GLU A 38 -6.83 -3.66 0.47
N ARG A 39 -7.66 -2.94 1.24
CA ARG A 39 -8.26 -1.70 0.78
C ARG A 39 -7.23 -0.60 0.50
N ALA A 40 -6.19 -0.47 1.31
CA ALA A 40 -5.11 0.48 1.06
C ALA A 40 -4.33 0.14 -0.23
N ILE A 41 -4.14 -1.16 -0.52
CA ILE A 41 -3.50 -1.64 -1.76
C ILE A 41 -4.38 -1.31 -2.97
N GLU A 42 -5.69 -1.55 -2.90
CA GLU A 42 -6.65 -1.17 -3.95
C GLU A 42 -6.63 0.33 -4.25
N LEU A 43 -6.43 1.15 -3.21
CA LEU A 43 -6.28 2.60 -3.31
C LEU A 43 -4.89 3.06 -3.77
N ASN A 44 -3.98 2.13 -4.09
CA ASN A 44 -2.61 2.36 -4.56
C ASN A 44 -1.71 3.10 -3.56
N ALA A 45 -1.94 2.94 -2.25
CA ALA A 45 -1.00 3.42 -1.25
C ALA A 45 0.41 2.86 -1.52
N ASP A 46 1.44 3.69 -1.32
CA ASP A 46 2.83 3.29 -1.51
C ASP A 46 3.31 2.37 -0.37
N TYR A 47 2.82 2.63 0.85
CA TYR A 47 3.10 1.85 2.03
C TYR A 47 1.85 1.64 2.89
N ILE A 48 1.90 0.60 3.70
CA ILE A 48 0.97 0.36 4.80
C ILE A 48 1.75 0.61 6.10
N GLU A 49 1.17 1.43 6.98
CA GLU A 49 1.61 1.56 8.36
C GLU A 49 0.68 0.72 9.25
N PHE A 50 1.21 0.14 10.32
CA PHE A 50 0.44 -0.64 11.29
C PHE A 50 1.17 -0.70 12.64
N ASP A 51 0.41 -0.87 13.71
CA ASP A 51 0.97 -0.96 15.06
C ASP A 51 1.33 -2.40 15.40
N LEU A 52 2.53 -2.60 15.95
CA LEU A 52 2.94 -3.88 16.53
C LEU A 52 2.55 -3.94 18.00
N GLN A 53 2.01 -5.09 18.42
CA GLN A 53 1.69 -5.39 19.81
C GLN A 53 2.19 -6.78 20.17
N LYS A 54 2.48 -6.96 21.46
CA LYS A 54 3.00 -8.21 22.01
C LYS A 54 1.87 -9.00 22.66
N THR A 55 1.83 -10.31 22.39
CA THR A 55 0.87 -11.23 23.02
C THR A 55 1.37 -11.69 24.39
N LEU A 56 0.50 -12.34 25.18
CA LEU A 56 0.85 -12.83 26.52
C LEU A 56 1.81 -14.03 26.50
N ASP A 57 1.74 -14.84 25.43
CA ASP A 57 2.50 -16.06 25.24
C ASP A 57 3.93 -15.84 24.73
N ASN A 58 4.38 -14.58 24.61
CA ASN A 58 5.73 -14.21 24.18
C ASN A 58 6.36 -13.16 25.07
#